data_AF-A0A3D8VF14-F1
#
_entry.id   AF-A0A3D8VF14-F1
#
_cell.length_a   1.000
_cell.length_b   1.000
_cell.length_c   1.000
_cell.angle_alpha   90.00
_cell.angle_beta   90.00
_cell.angle_gamma   90.00
#
_symmetry.space_group_name_H-M   'P 1'
#
loop_
_entity.id
_entity.type
_entity.pdbx_description
1 polymer ?
#
loop_
_entity_poly.entity_id
_entity_poly.type
_entity_poly.pdbx_seq_one_letter_code
_entity_poly.pdbx_strand_id
1 'polypeptide(L)'
;MRRDALTACCIALALAACGTTPEPVAVPSKEEAREQPVPIVTVTRGEFTLAADKLDVWNAVGQIVVNARGVEYLGRAQMLDLYSLRYRGVEFLVLTKAMTAAETGNVIRTRVTARTPAGKPIDNDATAEVLAMLQRALPAEVERVRAQQAKQKKKPVKRAKP
;
A
#
# COMPACT_ATOMS: atom_id res chain seq x y z
N MET A 1 31.32 35.43 41.23
CA MET A 1 30.73 34.89 42.47
C MET A 1 29.87 33.70 42.06
N ARG A 2 30.35 32.45 42.00
CA ARG A 2 30.83 31.50 43.04
C ARG A 2 29.85 31.30 44.20
N ARG A 3 29.52 30.01 44.42
CA ARG A 3 28.91 29.29 45.56
C ARG A 3 27.49 28.76 45.31
N ASP A 4 27.09 27.51 45.57
CA ASP A 4 27.67 26.24 46.06
C ASP A 4 26.56 25.18 45.77
N ALA A 5 26.83 24.05 45.09
CA ALA A 5 27.25 22.74 45.60
C ALA A 5 26.15 21.87 46.29
N LEU A 6 25.99 20.66 45.72
CA LEU A 6 25.71 19.35 46.34
C LEU A 6 24.40 19.09 47.11
N THR A 7 23.69 18.02 46.73
CA THR A 7 23.24 16.86 47.56
C THR A 7 22.45 15.93 46.61
N ALA A 8 22.96 14.84 46.03
CA ALA A 8 23.49 13.56 46.54
C ALA A 8 22.43 12.57 47.07
N CYS A 9 22.38 11.38 46.43
CA CYS A 9 21.85 10.07 46.90
C CYS A 9 20.33 9.99 47.15
N CYS A 10 19.57 8.98 46.69
CA CYS A 10 19.82 7.55 46.84
C CYS A 10 19.25 6.72 45.67
N ILE A 11 20.11 5.87 45.14
CA ILE A 11 19.75 4.69 44.34
C ILE A 11 19.22 3.63 45.30
N ALA A 12 18.02 3.11 45.05
CA ALA A 12 17.49 1.93 45.74
C ALA A 12 17.35 0.78 44.73
N LEU A 13 18.41 -0.03 44.66
CA LEU A 13 18.38 -1.40 44.16
C LEU A 13 17.73 -2.28 45.24
N ALA A 14 16.63 -2.96 44.90
CA ALA A 14 16.15 -4.11 45.66
C ALA A 14 15.94 -5.29 44.70
N LEU A 15 16.89 -6.22 44.79
CA LEU A 15 16.90 -7.53 44.15
C LEU A 15 15.81 -8.39 44.79
N ALA A 16 14.87 -8.90 43.98
CA ALA A 16 14.09 -10.09 44.30
C ALA A 16 14.47 -11.17 43.29
N ALA A 17 15.50 -11.94 43.64
CA ALA A 17 15.92 -13.15 42.97
C ALA A 17 15.17 -14.34 43.59
N CYS A 18 14.18 -14.88 42.87
CA CYS A 18 13.72 -16.25 43.06
C CYS A 18 14.13 -17.03 41.81
N GLY A 19 15.19 -17.83 41.96
CA GLY A 19 15.62 -18.79 40.97
C GLY A 19 14.72 -20.02 40.97
N THR A 20 14.27 -20.40 39.77
CA THR A 20 13.96 -21.79 39.43
C THR A 20 14.70 -22.08 38.13
N THR A 21 15.60 -23.07 38.21
CA THR A 21 16.50 -23.51 37.16
C THR A 21 15.73 -24.06 35.94
N PRO A 22 16.17 -23.74 34.71
CA PRO A 22 15.55 -24.21 33.47
C PRO A 22 16.00 -25.63 33.10
N GLU A 23 15.05 -26.42 32.59
CA GLU A 23 15.30 -27.70 31.91
C GLU A 23 15.73 -27.44 30.46
N PRO A 24 16.81 -28.06 29.95
CA PRO A 24 17.29 -27.81 28.60
C PRO A 24 16.51 -28.67 27.59
N VAL A 25 15.41 -28.14 27.05
CA VAL A 25 14.78 -28.75 25.88
C VAL A 25 15.58 -28.34 24.64
N ALA A 26 16.19 -29.35 24.04
CA ALA A 26 16.97 -29.29 22.84
C ALA A 26 16.28 -28.49 21.73
N VAL A 27 17.05 -27.59 21.12
CA VAL A 27 16.70 -26.86 19.90
C VAL A 27 16.84 -27.82 18.72
N PRO A 28 15.82 -28.08 17.90
CA PRO A 28 16.04 -28.36 16.51
C PRO A 28 16.09 -27.03 15.77
N SER A 29 17.30 -26.68 15.35
CA SER A 29 17.52 -25.73 14.27
C SER A 29 16.80 -26.25 13.03
N LYS A 30 15.77 -25.51 12.59
CA LYS A 30 15.35 -25.50 11.19
C LYS A 30 14.98 -24.07 10.83
N GLU A 31 16.00 -23.39 10.35
CA GLU A 31 15.92 -22.46 9.23
C GLU A 31 14.68 -22.66 8.36
N GLU A 32 13.67 -21.82 8.58
CA GLU A 32 12.66 -21.49 7.61
C GLU A 32 12.62 -19.98 7.54
N ALA A 33 13.40 -19.46 6.60
CA ALA A 33 13.18 -18.14 6.03
C ALA A 33 11.67 -17.99 5.81
N ARG A 34 11.03 -17.12 6.58
CA ARG A 34 9.68 -16.67 6.27
C ARG A 34 9.77 -15.90 4.97
N GLU A 35 9.57 -16.63 3.88
CA GLU A 35 9.23 -16.09 2.58
C GLU A 35 8.06 -15.14 2.82
N GLN A 36 8.34 -13.83 2.77
CA GLN A 36 7.27 -12.84 2.74
C GLN A 36 6.40 -13.24 1.55
N PRO A 37 5.10 -13.51 1.75
CA PRO A 37 4.27 -13.95 0.64
C PRO A 37 4.35 -12.86 -0.42
N VAL A 38 4.91 -13.20 -1.58
CA VAL A 38 4.76 -12.46 -2.82
C VAL A 38 3.31 -12.01 -2.90
N PRO A 39 3.02 -10.73 -3.21
CA PRO A 39 1.67 -10.21 -3.18
C PRO A 39 0.79 -11.08 -4.08
N ILE A 40 -0.02 -11.95 -3.46
CA ILE A 40 -0.92 -12.85 -4.18
C ILE A 40 -1.93 -11.95 -4.86
N VAL A 41 -1.76 -11.77 -6.16
CA VAL A 41 -2.76 -11.13 -6.99
C VAL A 41 -3.79 -12.21 -7.33
N THR A 42 -4.92 -12.22 -6.62
CA THR A 42 -6.04 -13.09 -6.99
C THR A 42 -6.70 -12.51 -8.23
N VAL A 43 -6.72 -13.26 -9.33
CA VAL A 43 -7.25 -12.80 -10.62
C VAL A 43 -8.65 -13.38 -10.83
N THR A 44 -9.63 -12.49 -10.91
CA THR A 44 -10.96 -12.79 -11.48
C THR A 44 -11.10 -11.93 -12.73
N ARG A 45 -11.75 -12.41 -13.79
CA ARG A 45 -12.00 -11.57 -14.98
C ARG A 45 -12.77 -10.31 -14.52
N GLY A 46 -12.13 -9.14 -14.64
CA GLY A 46 -12.70 -7.86 -14.18
C GLY A 46 -12.21 -7.35 -12.82
N GLU A 47 -11.40 -8.09 -12.06
CA GLU A 47 -10.80 -7.61 -10.81
C GLU A 47 -9.51 -8.30 -10.40
N PHE A 48 -8.68 -7.59 -9.63
CA PHE A 48 -7.53 -8.17 -8.95
C PHE A 48 -7.23 -7.47 -7.63
N THR A 49 -6.39 -8.09 -6.80
CA THR A 49 -5.98 -7.55 -5.50
C THR A 49 -4.48 -7.24 -5.45
N LEU A 50 -4.10 -6.21 -4.69
CA LEU A 50 -2.71 -5.81 -4.50
C LEU A 50 -2.42 -5.57 -3.02
N ALA A 51 -1.30 -6.07 -2.51
CA ALA A 51 -0.84 -5.82 -1.14
C ALA A 51 -0.19 -4.43 -1.01
N ALA A 52 -1.01 -3.39 -1.13
CA ALA A 52 -0.60 -2.00 -1.00
C ALA A 52 -1.77 -1.14 -0.50
N ASP A 53 -1.43 0.00 0.11
CA ASP A 53 -2.40 0.99 0.55
C ASP A 53 -3.16 1.61 -0.63
N LYS A 54 -4.43 1.92 -0.42
CA LYS A 54 -5.34 2.44 -1.44
C LYS A 54 -4.82 3.71 -2.09
N LEU A 55 -4.24 4.64 -1.33
CA LEU A 55 -3.80 5.92 -1.86
C LEU A 55 -2.57 5.74 -2.77
N ASP A 56 -1.67 4.83 -2.42
CA ASP A 56 -0.53 4.48 -3.27
C ASP A 56 -1.01 3.87 -4.59
N VAL A 57 -1.93 2.89 -4.52
CA VAL A 57 -2.50 2.23 -5.70
C VAL A 57 -3.26 3.23 -6.57
N TRP A 58 -4.09 4.08 -5.97
CA TRP A 58 -4.84 5.11 -6.70
C TRP A 58 -3.88 6.02 -7.48
N ASN A 59 -2.85 6.56 -6.83
CA ASN A 59 -1.86 7.40 -7.49
C ASN A 59 -1.11 6.66 -8.61
N ALA A 60 -0.73 5.41 -8.37
CA ALA A 60 -0.03 4.58 -9.34
C ALA A 60 -0.91 4.26 -10.57
N VAL A 61 -2.20 3.95 -10.37
CA VAL A 61 -3.16 3.81 -11.48
C VAL A 61 -3.18 5.10 -12.30
N GLY A 62 -3.28 6.25 -11.65
CA GLY A 62 -3.22 7.55 -12.30
C GLY A 62 -1.99 7.73 -13.18
N GLN A 63 -0.79 7.41 -12.68
CA GLN A 63 0.45 7.49 -13.46
C GLN A 63 0.47 6.53 -14.65
N ILE A 64 -0.06 5.31 -14.49
CA ILE A 64 -0.08 4.33 -15.58
C ILE A 64 -1.06 4.75 -16.68
N VAL A 65 -2.32 5.06 -16.33
CA VAL A 65 -3.38 5.25 -17.33
C VAL A 65 -3.21 6.52 -18.17
N VAL A 66 -2.64 7.59 -17.61
CA VAL A 66 -2.39 8.82 -18.38
C VAL A 66 -1.26 8.68 -19.40
N ASN A 67 -0.39 7.68 -19.22
CA ASN A 67 0.73 7.38 -20.11
C ASN A 67 0.48 6.12 -20.97
N ALA A 68 -0.65 5.44 -20.78
CA ALA A 68 -0.96 4.20 -21.47
C ALA A 68 -1.41 4.47 -22.91
N ARG A 69 -0.77 3.82 -23.88
CA ARG A 69 -1.12 3.99 -25.30
C ARG A 69 -2.54 3.49 -25.57
N GLY A 70 -3.34 4.32 -26.23
CA GLY A 70 -4.70 3.99 -26.65
C GLY A 70 -5.75 4.06 -25.54
N VAL A 71 -5.34 4.24 -24.28
CA VAL A 71 -6.25 4.52 -23.17
C VAL A 71 -6.52 6.02 -23.13
N GLU A 72 -7.78 6.40 -23.23
CA GLU A 72 -8.20 7.77 -23.03
C GLU A 72 -8.62 7.97 -21.58
N TYR A 73 -7.96 8.92 -20.93
CA TYR A 73 -8.29 9.35 -19.58
C TYR A 73 -9.43 10.39 -19.64
N LEU A 74 -10.62 10.02 -19.17
CA LEU A 74 -11.79 10.90 -19.17
C LEU A 74 -11.89 11.72 -17.87
N GLY A 75 -11.41 11.17 -16.75
CA GLY A 75 -11.38 11.88 -15.48
C GLY A 75 -11.15 10.97 -14.27
N ARG A 76 -11.20 11.57 -13.08
CA ARG A 76 -11.09 10.86 -11.79
C ARG A 76 -11.96 11.52 -10.73
N ALA A 77 -12.44 10.72 -9.80
CA ALA A 77 -13.14 11.19 -8.61
C ALA A 77 -12.54 10.52 -7.38
N GLN A 78 -11.66 11.25 -6.67
CA GLN A 78 -10.91 10.70 -5.54
C GLN A 78 -11.81 10.24 -4.40
N MET A 79 -12.88 10.99 -4.08
CA MET A 79 -13.83 10.60 -3.03
C MET A 79 -14.58 9.31 -3.35
N LEU A 80 -14.66 8.93 -4.63
CA LEU A 80 -15.31 7.70 -5.09
C LEU A 80 -14.30 6.59 -5.40
N ASP A 81 -13.00 6.87 -5.26
CA ASP A 81 -11.88 5.98 -5.59
C ASP A 81 -11.92 5.45 -7.03
N LEU A 82 -12.30 6.30 -7.99
CA LEU A 82 -12.48 5.87 -9.38
C LEU A 82 -11.76 6.73 -10.41
N TYR A 83 -11.47 6.08 -11.52
CA TYR A 83 -11.01 6.63 -12.78
C TYR A 83 -12.04 6.32 -13.86
N SER A 84 -12.41 7.30 -14.67
CA SER A 84 -13.22 7.10 -15.87
C SER A 84 -12.29 7.04 -17.08
N LEU A 85 -12.37 5.94 -17.84
CA LEU A 85 -11.48 5.62 -18.95
C LEU A 85 -12.28 5.21 -20.18
N ARG A 86 -11.73 5.45 -21.36
CA ARG A 86 -12.18 4.85 -22.62
C ARG A 86 -11.03 4.11 -23.28
N TYR A 87 -11.27 2.87 -23.69
CA TYR A 87 -10.29 2.05 -24.41
C TYR A 87 -10.98 1.27 -25.52
N ARG A 88 -10.46 1.36 -26.75
CA ARG A 88 -11.04 0.70 -27.94
C ARG A 88 -12.55 0.96 -28.10
N GLY A 89 -12.99 2.18 -27.81
CA GLY A 89 -14.39 2.61 -27.89
C GLY A 89 -15.28 2.21 -26.70
N VAL A 90 -14.76 1.45 -25.73
CA VAL A 90 -15.50 1.04 -24.53
C VAL A 90 -15.21 2.01 -23.39
N GLU A 91 -16.25 2.63 -22.83
CA GLU A 91 -16.17 3.46 -21.63
C GLU A 91 -16.43 2.63 -20.37
N PHE A 92 -15.59 2.79 -19.37
CA PHE A 92 -15.67 2.05 -18.11
C PHE A 92 -14.98 2.81 -16.97
N LEU A 93 -15.27 2.35 -15.76
CA LEU A 93 -14.69 2.85 -14.52
C LEU A 93 -13.66 1.85 -13.99
N VAL A 94 -12.51 2.34 -13.55
CA VAL A 94 -11.56 1.57 -12.72
C VAL A 94 -11.66 2.07 -11.29
N LEU A 95 -12.01 1.18 -10.36
CA LEU A 95 -12.15 1.48 -8.93
C LEU A 95 -11.00 0.86 -8.14
N THR A 96 -10.45 1.60 -7.18
CA THR A 96 -9.39 1.16 -6.26
C THR A 96 -9.90 1.18 -4.82
N LYS A 97 -10.52 0.10 -4.36
CA LYS A 97 -11.16 0.04 -3.03
C LYS A 97 -10.25 -0.62 -2.01
N ALA A 98 -10.07 0.04 -0.85
CA ALA A 98 -9.44 -0.61 0.30
C ALA A 98 -10.30 -1.81 0.71
N MET A 99 -9.65 -2.95 0.95
CA MET A 99 -10.32 -4.13 1.47
C MET A 99 -10.40 -4.04 3.00
N THR A 100 -11.47 -4.59 3.57
CA THR A 100 -11.65 -4.59 5.02
C THR A 100 -10.70 -5.54 5.72
N ALA A 101 -10.49 -5.33 7.03
CA ALA A 101 -9.71 -6.25 7.87
C ALA A 101 -10.29 -7.68 7.86
N ALA A 102 -11.62 -7.80 7.84
CA ALA A 102 -12.32 -9.08 7.77
C ALA A 102 -12.03 -9.82 6.44
N GLU A 103 -11.96 -9.11 5.32
CA GLU A 103 -11.64 -9.70 4.01
C GLU A 103 -10.16 -10.12 3.87
N THR A 104 -9.26 -9.56 4.68
CA THR A 104 -7.81 -9.62 4.44
C THR A 104 -7.00 -10.24 5.56
N GLY A 105 -7.62 -10.54 6.71
CA GLY A 105 -6.90 -10.98 7.91
C GLY A 105 -5.99 -9.90 8.47
N ASN A 106 -6.45 -8.63 8.50
CA ASN A 106 -5.69 -7.44 8.93
C ASN A 106 -4.49 -7.06 8.04
N VAL A 107 -4.39 -7.61 6.83
CA VAL A 107 -3.34 -7.23 5.88
C VAL A 107 -3.84 -6.10 4.99
N ILE A 108 -3.09 -5.00 4.89
CA ILE A 108 -3.45 -3.89 4.00
C ILE A 108 -3.48 -4.40 2.55
N ARG A 109 -4.67 -4.36 1.94
CA ARG A 109 -4.87 -4.70 0.53
C ARG A 109 -5.84 -3.73 -0.13
N THR A 110 -5.63 -3.55 -1.43
CA THR A 110 -6.51 -2.80 -2.31
C THR A 110 -7.04 -3.72 -3.41
N ARG A 111 -8.35 -3.69 -3.62
CA ARG A 111 -9.03 -4.33 -4.74
C ARG A 111 -9.13 -3.34 -5.89
N VAL A 112 -8.66 -3.74 -7.07
CA VAL A 112 -8.79 -3.00 -8.33
C VAL A 112 -9.84 -3.69 -9.18
N THR A 113 -10.91 -2.98 -9.56
CA THR A 113 -12.02 -3.57 -10.33
C THR A 113 -12.42 -2.68 -11.51
N ALA A 114 -12.93 -3.29 -12.58
CA ALA A 114 -13.61 -2.55 -13.65
C ALA A 114 -15.14 -2.60 -13.47
N ARG A 115 -15.82 -1.49 -13.76
CA ARG A 115 -17.28 -1.38 -13.74
C ARG A 115 -17.79 -0.60 -14.95
N THR A 116 -19.05 -0.76 -15.31
CA THR A 116 -19.72 0.14 -16.27
C THR A 116 -19.83 1.55 -15.68
N PRO A 117 -20.09 2.60 -16.49
CA PRO A 117 -20.38 3.94 -15.97
C PRO A 117 -21.55 3.98 -14.97
N ALA A 118 -22.49 3.05 -15.09
CA ALA A 118 -23.60 2.87 -14.14
C ALA A 118 -23.21 2.07 -12.87
N GLY A 119 -21.93 1.73 -12.70
CA GLY A 119 -21.41 1.00 -11.53
C GLY A 119 -21.64 -0.52 -11.54
N LYS A 120 -22.19 -1.10 -12.62
CA LYS A 120 -22.44 -2.54 -12.72
C LYS A 120 -21.14 -3.31 -13.04
N PRO A 121 -21.04 -4.61 -12.71
CA PRO A 121 -19.97 -5.45 -13.26
C PRO A 121 -19.86 -5.28 -14.78
N ILE A 122 -18.64 -5.23 -15.31
CA ILE A 122 -18.38 -5.21 -16.75
C ILE A 122 -17.48 -6.37 -17.10
N ASP A 123 -17.92 -7.16 -18.08
CA ASP A 123 -17.13 -8.25 -18.64
C ASP A 123 -16.93 -7.98 -20.13
N ASN A 124 -15.73 -7.49 -20.48
CA ASN A 124 -15.38 -7.07 -21.84
C ASN A 124 -13.87 -7.21 -22.05
N ASP A 125 -13.45 -7.56 -23.26
CA ASP A 125 -12.03 -7.80 -23.54
C ASP A 125 -11.19 -6.51 -23.45
N ALA A 126 -11.74 -5.36 -23.82
CA ALA A 126 -11.06 -4.08 -23.70
C ALA A 126 -10.78 -3.73 -22.22
N THR A 127 -11.74 -3.99 -21.33
CA THR A 127 -11.54 -3.74 -19.89
C THR A 127 -10.59 -4.75 -19.27
N ALA A 128 -10.67 -6.02 -19.67
CA ALA A 128 -9.75 -7.07 -19.23
C ALA A 128 -8.30 -6.76 -19.65
N GLU A 129 -8.08 -6.25 -20.87
CA GLU A 129 -6.75 -5.87 -21.37
C GLU A 129 -6.14 -4.73 -20.53
N VAL A 130 -6.93 -3.70 -20.22
CA VAL A 130 -6.49 -2.59 -19.36
C VAL A 130 -6.21 -3.05 -17.94
N LEU A 131 -7.07 -3.91 -17.36
CA LEU A 131 -6.81 -4.47 -16.04
C LEU A 131 -5.56 -5.35 -16.01
N ALA A 132 -5.31 -6.16 -17.03
CA ALA A 132 -4.10 -6.97 -17.13
C ALA A 132 -2.83 -6.11 -17.29
N MET A 133 -2.92 -4.99 -18.00
CA MET A 133 -1.84 -4.00 -18.04
C MET A 133 -1.59 -3.40 -16.65
N LEU A 134 -2.63 -2.93 -15.96
CA LEU A 134 -2.53 -2.36 -14.61
C LEU A 134 -1.94 -3.37 -13.63
N GLN A 135 -2.44 -4.60 -13.65
CA GLN A 135 -1.97 -5.68 -12.79
C GLN A 135 -0.47 -5.92 -12.92
N ARG A 136 0.07 -5.88 -14.15
CA ARG A 136 1.52 -6.04 -14.40
C ARG A 136 2.33 -4.82 -13.96
N ALA A 137 1.83 -3.61 -14.19
CA ALA A 137 2.60 -2.38 -13.98
C ALA A 137 2.54 -1.86 -12.53
N LEU A 138 1.44 -2.09 -11.82
CA LEU A 138 1.17 -1.48 -10.52
C LEU A 138 2.20 -1.79 -9.43
N PRO A 139 2.73 -3.03 -9.27
CA PRO A 139 3.70 -3.30 -8.20
C PRO A 139 4.93 -2.37 -8.31
N ALA A 140 5.47 -2.19 -9.51
CA ALA A 140 6.62 -1.33 -9.72
C ALA A 140 6.25 0.16 -9.58
N GLU A 141 5.10 0.57 -10.11
CA GLU A 141 4.70 1.98 -10.05
C GLU A 141 4.34 2.44 -8.63
N VAL A 142 3.77 1.56 -7.80
CA VAL A 142 3.51 1.83 -6.38
C VAL A 142 4.81 2.18 -5.65
N GLU A 143 5.88 1.41 -5.87
CA GLU A 143 7.18 1.70 -5.27
C GLU A 143 7.76 3.02 -5.77
N ARG A 144 7.58 3.36 -7.06
CA ARG A 144 8.00 4.65 -7.60
C ARG A 144 7.24 5.81 -6.96
N VAL A 145 5.91 5.70 -6.83
CA VAL A 145 5.06 6.70 -6.18
C VAL A 145 5.49 6.92 -4.73
N ARG A 146 5.70 5.86 -3.96
CA ARG A 146 6.19 5.94 -2.57
C ARG A 146 7.52 6.67 -2.48
N ALA A 147 8.47 6.31 -3.35
CA ALA A 147 9.78 6.96 -3.39
C ALA A 147 9.67 8.47 -3.73
N GLN A 148 8.79 8.84 -4.67
CA GLN A 148 8.55 10.25 -5.01
C GLN A 148 7.91 11.02 -3.85
N GLN A 149 6.89 10.48 -3.21
CA GLN A 149 6.24 11.11 -2.07
C GLN A 149 7.19 11.28 -0.88
N ALA A 150 8.04 10.29 -0.60
CA ALA A 150 9.07 10.38 0.42
C ALA A 150 10.08 11.50 0.13
N LYS A 151 10.46 11.69 -1.15
CA LYS A 151 11.33 12.81 -1.57
C LYS A 151 10.64 14.16 -1.40
N GLN A 152 9.34 14.26 -1.70
CA GLN A 152 8.58 15.50 -1.54
C GLN A 152 8.42 15.91 -0.08
N LYS A 153 8.12 14.95 0.82
CA LYS A 153 8.02 15.19 2.27
C LYS A 153 9.31 15.71 2.90
N LYS A 154 10.47 15.36 2.32
CA LYS A 154 11.80 15.79 2.80
C LYS A 154 12.25 17.16 2.26
N LYS A 155 11.58 17.73 1.26
CA LYS A 155 11.96 19.05 0.73
C LYS A 155 11.45 20.14 1.68
N PRO A 156 12.33 20.98 2.26
CA PRO A 156 11.88 22.11 3.06
C PRO A 156 11.07 23.04 2.16
N VAL A 157 9.86 23.39 2.62
CA VAL A 157 9.02 24.40 1.95
C VAL A 157 9.82 25.70 1.98
N LYS A 158 10.46 26.06 0.87
CA LYS A 158 11.03 27.39 0.70
C LYS A 158 9.86 28.37 0.76
N ARG A 159 9.58 28.90 1.95
CA ARG A 159 8.64 30.01 2.14
C ARG A 159 9.18 31.16 1.31
N ALA A 160 8.54 31.43 0.17
CA ALA A 160 8.71 32.70 -0.53
C ALA A 160 8.31 33.78 0.47
N LYS A 161 9.28 34.63 0.83
CA LYS A 161 9.06 35.78 1.70
C LYS A 161 8.23 36.80 0.90
N PRO A 162 7.18 37.40 1.50
CA PRO A 162 6.33 38.38 0.82
C PRO A 162 7.13 39.63 0.42
#